data_AF-A0A963BYH3-F1
#
_entry.id   AF-A0A963BYH3-F1
#
_cell.length_a   1.000
_cell.length_b   1.000
_cell.length_c   1.000
_cell.angle_alpha   90.00
_cell.angle_beta   90.00
_cell.angle_gamma   90.00
#
_symmetry.space_group_name_H-M   'P 1'
#
loop_
_entity.id
_entity.type
_entity.pdbx_description
1 polymer ?
#
loop_
_entity_poly.entity_id
_entity_poly.type
_entity_poly.pdbx_seq_one_letter_code
_entity_poly.pdbx_strand_id
1 'polypeptide(L)'
;MGAYNTIAFKPEHCDGCNACMTACATVKTGAPDVINSRIQIVADGDSFELALCRQCGDPKCVANCPAAALGKDAGDGVIAWDGSKCVNCLLCTVGCAFGGIVYNAAAGHVVKCDSCGGDPACVKACDRGALNYLTTANIYNEVGDLEDLFVPGLAGCQGCNTELIMRHAMRRIGPETVLATPPGCIPGMGSVGYNGLTGTKVPVFHPLLTNTASMLTGVKRHYKRQGREVNAVALAGDGGASDVGFQSLSGAAERGEQILFICVDNEGYMNTGMQRSSCTPFGAWTSTTPVGERGAGKTQDAKNMPLLMVMHNCEYVATASTAFMEDLYDKLDKAIAASKRGFAYLHIYSPCTTGWRFPS
;
A
#
# COMPACT_ATOMS: atom_id res chain seq x y z
N MET A 1 -4.30 -13.41 3.99
CA MET A 1 -5.41 -13.14 3.05
C MET A 1 -4.72 -12.71 1.75
N GLY A 2 -4.81 -13.54 0.70
CA GLY A 2 -4.14 -13.26 -0.57
C GLY A 2 -4.93 -12.31 -1.45
N ALA A 3 -4.27 -11.73 -2.44
CA ALA A 3 -4.91 -11.17 -3.62
C ALA A 3 -5.28 -12.29 -4.59
N TYR A 4 -6.42 -12.17 -5.26
CA TYR A 4 -6.90 -13.21 -6.16
C TYR A 4 -7.17 -12.65 -7.54
N ASN A 5 -7.18 -13.53 -8.54
CA ASN A 5 -7.55 -13.15 -9.90
C ASN A 5 -8.99 -12.66 -9.94
N THR A 6 -9.19 -11.53 -10.62
CA THR A 6 -10.51 -10.95 -10.91
C THR A 6 -10.55 -10.44 -12.35
N ILE A 7 -11.75 -10.11 -12.81
CA ILE A 7 -11.93 -9.56 -14.15
C ILE A 7 -11.93 -8.04 -14.03
N ALA A 8 -10.90 -7.40 -14.57
CA ALA A 8 -10.80 -5.95 -14.71
C ALA A 8 -11.51 -5.50 -15.99
N PHE A 9 -12.17 -4.34 -15.91
CA PHE A 9 -12.91 -3.73 -17.00
C PHE A 9 -12.35 -2.36 -17.35
N LYS A 10 -12.16 -2.11 -18.65
CA LYS A 10 -11.71 -0.86 -19.23
C LYS A 10 -12.83 -0.27 -20.10
N PRO A 11 -13.65 0.65 -19.56
CA PRO A 11 -14.77 1.24 -20.29
C PRO A 11 -14.39 1.83 -21.65
N GLU A 12 -13.21 2.44 -21.74
CA GLU A 12 -12.66 3.09 -22.94
C GLU A 12 -12.39 2.13 -24.12
N HIS A 13 -12.41 0.83 -23.89
CA HIS A 13 -12.27 -0.18 -24.92
C HIS A 13 -13.58 -0.91 -25.22
N CYS A 14 -14.64 -0.64 -24.46
CA CYS A 14 -15.93 -1.29 -24.64
C CYS A 14 -16.75 -0.58 -25.72
N ASP A 15 -17.36 -1.35 -26.61
CA ASP A 15 -18.24 -0.87 -27.69
C ASP A 15 -19.68 -1.38 -27.56
N GLY A 16 -20.02 -2.03 -26.43
CA GLY A 16 -21.36 -2.56 -26.19
C GLY A 16 -21.77 -3.73 -27.09
N CYS A 17 -20.82 -4.44 -27.73
CA CYS A 17 -21.13 -5.54 -28.66
C CYS A 17 -21.75 -6.80 -28.04
N ASN A 18 -21.84 -6.90 -26.72
CA ASN A 18 -22.42 -8.02 -25.97
C ASN A 18 -21.75 -9.39 -26.15
N ALA A 19 -20.59 -9.47 -26.82
CA ALA A 19 -19.86 -10.72 -27.04
C ALA A 19 -19.49 -11.42 -25.72
N CYS A 20 -19.04 -10.65 -24.73
CA CYS A 20 -18.69 -11.17 -23.40
C CYS A 20 -19.89 -11.77 -22.65
N MET A 21 -21.08 -11.14 -22.77
CA MET A 21 -22.32 -11.61 -22.15
C MET A 21 -22.83 -12.88 -22.82
N THR A 22 -22.80 -12.89 -24.16
CA THR A 22 -23.22 -14.05 -24.97
C THR A 22 -22.35 -15.27 -24.68
N ALA A 23 -21.02 -15.09 -24.62
CA ALA A 23 -20.08 -16.14 -24.28
C ALA A 23 -20.31 -16.68 -22.86
N CYS A 24 -20.55 -15.78 -21.90
CA CYS A 24 -20.85 -16.18 -20.52
C CYS A 24 -22.14 -16.99 -20.43
N ALA A 25 -23.24 -16.49 -21.01
CA ALA A 25 -24.52 -17.20 -21.04
C ALA A 25 -24.36 -18.60 -21.67
N THR A 26 -23.74 -18.68 -22.84
CA THR A 26 -23.54 -19.94 -23.56
C THR A 26 -22.80 -20.98 -22.72
N VAL A 27 -21.72 -20.59 -22.03
CA VAL A 27 -20.96 -21.52 -21.17
C VAL A 27 -21.74 -21.92 -19.91
N LYS A 28 -22.63 -21.07 -19.41
CA LYS A 28 -23.33 -21.30 -18.13
C LYS A 28 -24.69 -21.97 -18.27
N THR A 29 -25.36 -21.81 -19.41
CA THR A 29 -26.71 -22.33 -19.63
C THR A 29 -26.84 -23.17 -20.89
N GLY A 30 -25.83 -23.19 -21.76
CA GLY A 30 -25.90 -23.82 -23.08
C GLY A 30 -26.64 -22.98 -24.13
N ALA A 31 -27.11 -21.78 -23.77
CA ALA A 31 -27.83 -20.88 -24.67
C ALA A 31 -27.23 -19.46 -24.66
N PRO A 32 -27.24 -18.74 -25.80
CA PRO A 32 -26.64 -17.40 -25.92
C PRO A 32 -27.49 -16.28 -25.29
N ASP A 33 -28.50 -16.60 -24.49
CA ASP A 33 -29.40 -15.61 -23.89
C ASP A 33 -28.69 -14.79 -22.80
N VAL A 34 -28.38 -13.55 -23.15
CA VAL A 34 -27.63 -12.60 -22.31
C VAL A 34 -28.32 -12.29 -20.97
N ILE A 35 -29.64 -12.49 -20.85
CA ILE A 35 -30.36 -12.33 -19.57
C ILE A 35 -29.82 -13.32 -18.52
N ASN A 36 -29.34 -14.48 -18.96
CA ASN A 36 -28.76 -15.51 -18.10
C ASN A 36 -27.24 -15.39 -17.94
N SER A 37 -26.63 -14.35 -18.52
CA SER A 37 -25.22 -14.05 -18.34
C SER A 37 -24.93 -13.60 -16.90
N ARG A 38 -23.80 -14.09 -16.36
CA ARG A 38 -23.29 -13.70 -15.04
C ARG A 38 -22.42 -12.44 -15.07
N ILE A 39 -22.27 -11.85 -16.25
CA ILE A 39 -21.61 -10.57 -16.54
C ILE A 39 -22.61 -9.70 -17.29
N GLN A 40 -22.79 -8.45 -16.89
CA GLN A 40 -23.71 -7.51 -17.54
C GLN A 40 -22.98 -6.21 -17.85
N ILE A 41 -22.97 -5.81 -19.12
CA ILE A 41 -22.49 -4.50 -19.57
C ILE A 41 -23.71 -3.59 -19.64
N VAL A 42 -23.64 -2.46 -18.95
CA VAL A 42 -24.74 -1.49 -18.84
C VAL A 42 -24.29 -0.18 -19.47
N ALA A 43 -25.09 0.39 -20.35
CA ALA A 43 -24.79 1.72 -20.90
C ALA A 43 -25.08 2.80 -19.84
N ASP A 44 -24.15 3.74 -19.69
CA ASP A 44 -24.30 4.92 -18.83
C ASP A 44 -23.84 6.17 -19.61
N GLY A 45 -24.80 6.89 -20.17
CA GLY A 45 -24.53 7.99 -21.10
C GLY A 45 -23.73 7.53 -22.32
N ASP A 46 -22.58 8.15 -22.54
CA ASP A 46 -21.63 7.83 -23.63
C ASP A 46 -20.58 6.78 -23.20
N SER A 47 -20.73 6.18 -22.01
CA SER A 47 -19.82 5.19 -21.44
C SER A 47 -20.53 3.88 -21.15
N PHE A 48 -19.75 2.89 -20.70
CA PHE A 48 -20.24 1.59 -20.25
C PHE A 48 -19.79 1.31 -18.82
N GLU A 49 -20.66 0.68 -18.05
CA GLU A 49 -20.37 0.12 -16.73
C GLU A 49 -20.45 -1.40 -16.75
N LEU A 50 -19.82 -2.02 -15.75
CA LEU A 50 -19.82 -3.46 -15.59
C LEU A 50 -20.45 -3.89 -14.26
N ALA A 51 -21.53 -4.65 -14.36
CA ALA A 51 -22.11 -5.42 -13.26
C ALA A 51 -21.57 -6.87 -13.30
N LEU A 52 -20.74 -7.21 -12.32
CA LEU A 52 -20.05 -8.49 -12.21
C LEU A 52 -19.61 -8.76 -10.77
N CYS A 53 -19.64 -10.02 -10.34
CA CYS A 53 -19.00 -10.41 -9.08
C CYS A 53 -17.48 -10.21 -9.18
N ARG A 54 -16.97 -9.24 -8.43
CA ARG A 54 -15.54 -8.88 -8.40
C ARG A 54 -14.67 -9.81 -7.54
N GLN A 55 -15.26 -10.86 -6.95
CA GLN A 55 -14.58 -11.73 -5.99
C GLN A 55 -13.88 -10.94 -4.87
N CYS A 56 -14.62 -10.04 -4.20
CA CYS A 56 -14.08 -9.13 -3.18
C CYS A 56 -13.25 -9.85 -2.11
N GLY A 57 -12.21 -9.18 -1.60
CA GLY A 57 -11.41 -9.66 -0.47
C GLY A 57 -12.21 -9.71 0.83
N ASP A 58 -13.01 -8.67 1.11
CA ASP A 58 -14.00 -8.64 2.20
C ASP A 58 -15.43 -8.65 1.63
N PRO A 59 -15.99 -9.83 1.31
CA PRO A 59 -17.26 -9.94 0.62
C PRO A 59 -18.46 -9.72 1.56
N LYS A 60 -19.10 -8.55 1.46
CA LYS A 60 -20.34 -8.25 2.20
C LYS A 60 -21.49 -9.22 1.91
N CYS A 61 -21.54 -9.79 0.70
CA CYS A 61 -22.53 -10.83 0.36
C CYS A 61 -22.37 -12.12 1.20
N VAL A 62 -21.15 -12.46 1.61
CA VAL A 62 -20.89 -13.59 2.53
C VAL A 62 -21.30 -13.20 3.94
N ALA A 63 -20.87 -12.02 4.42
CA ALA A 63 -21.20 -11.54 5.76
C ALA A 63 -22.72 -11.43 6.00
N ASN A 64 -23.47 -11.07 4.97
CA ASN A 64 -24.93 -10.93 5.04
C ASN A 64 -25.69 -12.25 4.77
N CYS A 65 -25.01 -13.39 4.62
CA CYS A 65 -25.67 -14.66 4.32
C CYS A 65 -26.03 -15.42 5.62
N PRO A 66 -27.29 -15.37 6.12
CA PRO A 66 -27.65 -16.02 7.38
C PRO A 66 -27.59 -17.55 7.31
N ALA A 67 -27.72 -18.11 6.11
CA ALA A 67 -27.68 -19.56 5.88
C ALA A 67 -26.25 -20.11 5.70
N ALA A 68 -25.22 -19.25 5.72
CA ALA A 68 -23.84 -19.62 5.41
C ALA A 68 -23.70 -20.39 4.07
N ALA A 69 -24.54 -20.03 3.09
CA ALA A 69 -24.55 -20.61 1.75
C ALA A 69 -23.49 -19.98 0.82
N LEU A 70 -22.81 -18.93 1.26
CA LEU A 70 -21.72 -18.28 0.55
C LEU A 70 -20.44 -18.39 1.38
N GLY A 71 -19.31 -18.63 0.74
CA GLY A 71 -18.01 -18.71 1.40
C GLY A 71 -16.89 -18.30 0.46
N LYS A 72 -15.86 -17.61 0.97
CA LYS A 72 -14.68 -17.25 0.18
C LYS A 72 -13.71 -18.43 0.18
N ASP A 73 -13.42 -18.99 -0.98
CA ASP A 73 -12.36 -19.99 -1.13
C ASP A 73 -10.99 -19.34 -0.94
N ALA A 74 -10.12 -19.96 -0.15
CA ALA A 74 -8.80 -19.42 0.17
C ALA A 74 -7.73 -19.77 -0.87
N GLY A 75 -7.98 -20.77 -1.72
CA GLY A 75 -7.08 -21.19 -2.79
C GLY A 75 -7.21 -20.33 -4.03
N ASP A 76 -8.43 -20.20 -4.58
CA ASP A 76 -8.66 -19.45 -5.83
C ASP A 76 -9.33 -18.09 -5.64
N GLY A 77 -9.82 -17.79 -4.44
CA GLY A 77 -10.51 -16.55 -4.12
C GLY A 77 -11.93 -16.46 -4.67
N VAL A 78 -12.47 -17.50 -5.27
CA VAL A 78 -13.85 -17.50 -5.73
C VAL A 78 -14.76 -17.53 -4.50
N ILE A 79 -15.71 -16.62 -4.46
CA ILE A 79 -16.81 -16.73 -3.50
C ILE A 79 -17.63 -17.92 -3.98
N ALA A 80 -17.66 -19.06 -3.28
CA ALA A 80 -18.48 -20.21 -3.63
C ALA A 80 -19.93 -20.01 -3.18
N TRP A 81 -20.87 -20.66 -3.86
CA TRP A 81 -22.29 -20.71 -3.47
C TRP A 81 -22.73 -22.17 -3.34
N ASP A 82 -23.35 -22.50 -2.21
CA ASP A 82 -23.87 -23.82 -1.89
C ASP A 82 -25.41 -23.82 -1.96
N GLY A 83 -25.94 -24.40 -3.02
CA GLY A 83 -27.38 -24.50 -3.25
C GLY A 83 -28.12 -25.35 -2.22
N SER A 84 -27.44 -26.26 -1.52
CA SER A 84 -28.09 -27.09 -0.48
C SER A 84 -28.40 -26.32 0.80
N LYS A 85 -27.68 -25.21 1.04
CA LYS A 85 -27.88 -24.33 2.20
C LYS A 85 -28.68 -23.09 1.87
N CYS A 86 -28.70 -22.69 0.60
CA CYS A 86 -29.36 -21.47 0.17
C CYS A 86 -30.87 -21.51 0.42
N VAL A 87 -31.38 -20.53 1.17
CA VAL A 87 -32.83 -20.37 1.45
C VAL A 87 -33.50 -19.27 0.61
N ASN A 88 -32.82 -18.78 -0.44
CA ASN A 88 -33.33 -17.77 -1.37
C ASN A 88 -33.85 -16.47 -0.71
N CYS A 89 -33.27 -16.04 0.42
CA CYS A 89 -33.63 -14.78 1.09
C CYS A 89 -33.19 -13.50 0.38
N LEU A 90 -32.34 -13.61 -0.66
CA LEU A 90 -31.81 -12.51 -1.48
C LEU A 90 -31.00 -11.42 -0.77
N LEU A 91 -30.70 -11.54 0.53
CA LEU A 91 -29.87 -10.56 1.24
C LEU A 91 -28.48 -10.35 0.62
N CYS A 92 -27.92 -11.38 -0.01
CA CYS A 92 -26.64 -11.29 -0.72
C CYS A 92 -26.69 -10.36 -1.94
N THR A 93 -27.84 -10.22 -2.61
CA THR A 93 -28.00 -9.32 -3.76
C THR A 93 -28.05 -7.88 -3.28
N VAL A 94 -28.73 -7.61 -2.15
CA VAL A 94 -28.79 -6.29 -1.51
C VAL A 94 -27.41 -5.87 -0.96
N GLY A 95 -26.65 -6.81 -0.41
CA GLY A 95 -25.31 -6.53 0.11
C GLY A 95 -24.24 -6.29 -0.96
N CYS A 96 -24.52 -6.54 -2.23
CA CYS A 96 -23.54 -6.42 -3.30
C CYS A 96 -23.57 -5.03 -3.95
N ALA A 97 -22.55 -4.21 -3.64
CA ALA A 97 -22.40 -2.88 -4.25
C ALA A 97 -22.11 -2.90 -5.77
N PHE A 98 -21.84 -4.06 -6.36
CA PHE A 98 -21.40 -4.20 -7.75
C PHE A 98 -22.43 -4.88 -8.66
N GLY A 99 -23.63 -5.18 -8.15
CA GLY A 99 -24.62 -5.97 -8.90
C GLY A 99 -24.10 -7.34 -9.34
N GLY A 100 -23.11 -7.89 -8.64
CA GLY A 100 -22.36 -9.06 -9.08
C GLY A 100 -22.99 -10.41 -8.72
N ILE A 101 -23.95 -10.42 -7.80
CA ILE A 101 -24.77 -11.57 -7.44
C ILE A 101 -26.23 -11.16 -7.53
N VAL A 102 -26.98 -11.86 -8.39
CA VAL A 102 -28.35 -11.48 -8.77
C VAL A 102 -29.25 -12.70 -8.79
N TYR A 103 -30.55 -12.52 -8.54
CA TYR A 103 -31.52 -13.59 -8.71
C TYR A 103 -31.76 -13.87 -10.19
N ASN A 104 -31.64 -15.12 -10.63
CA ASN A 104 -31.96 -15.53 -11.98
C ASN A 104 -33.24 -16.38 -11.96
N ALA A 105 -34.28 -15.90 -12.64
CA ALA A 105 -35.58 -16.54 -12.64
C ALA A 105 -35.58 -17.91 -13.33
N ALA A 106 -34.79 -18.10 -14.39
CA ALA A 106 -34.68 -19.37 -15.10
C ALA A 106 -33.99 -20.44 -14.25
N ALA A 107 -32.98 -20.05 -13.47
CA ALA A 107 -32.27 -20.93 -12.54
C ALA A 107 -33.05 -21.16 -11.23
N GLY A 108 -33.95 -20.24 -10.85
CA GLY A 108 -34.70 -20.31 -9.59
C GLY A 108 -33.85 -20.01 -8.35
N HIS A 109 -32.67 -19.42 -8.53
CA HIS A 109 -31.73 -19.09 -7.46
C HIS A 109 -30.80 -17.95 -7.88
N VAL A 110 -29.98 -17.49 -6.93
CA VAL A 110 -28.96 -16.46 -7.20
C VAL A 110 -27.83 -17.01 -8.07
N VAL A 111 -27.36 -16.19 -9.02
CA VAL A 111 -26.21 -16.48 -9.89
C VAL A 111 -25.17 -15.39 -9.75
N LYS A 112 -23.92 -15.77 -9.97
CA LYS A 112 -22.76 -14.86 -9.93
C LYS A 112 -21.57 -15.49 -10.63
N CYS A 113 -20.58 -14.66 -10.99
CA CYS A 113 -19.33 -15.14 -11.55
C CYS A 113 -18.67 -16.20 -10.64
N ASP A 114 -18.17 -17.25 -11.26
CA ASP A 114 -17.39 -18.35 -10.68
C ASP A 114 -15.98 -18.42 -11.30
N SER A 115 -15.58 -17.36 -12.01
CA SER A 115 -14.29 -17.24 -12.71
C SER A 115 -14.02 -18.35 -13.74
N CYS A 116 -15.02 -19.17 -14.11
CA CYS A 116 -14.88 -20.29 -15.05
C CYS A 116 -13.67 -21.20 -14.78
N GLY A 117 -13.37 -21.48 -13.50
CA GLY A 117 -12.21 -22.31 -13.13
C GLY A 117 -10.86 -21.67 -13.45
N GLY A 118 -10.79 -20.34 -13.54
CA GLY A 118 -9.57 -19.60 -13.85
C GLY A 118 -9.39 -19.27 -15.33
N ASP A 119 -10.32 -19.66 -16.20
CA ASP A 119 -10.27 -19.36 -17.64
C ASP A 119 -11.59 -18.72 -18.13
N PRO A 120 -11.83 -17.42 -17.83
CA PRO A 120 -13.12 -16.78 -18.10
C PRO A 120 -13.43 -16.67 -19.60
N ALA A 121 -14.53 -17.30 -20.02
CA ALA A 121 -14.99 -17.25 -21.41
C ALA A 121 -15.32 -15.83 -21.90
N CYS A 122 -15.82 -14.96 -21.02
CA CYS A 122 -16.12 -13.57 -21.34
C CYS A 122 -14.87 -12.73 -21.66
N VAL A 123 -13.73 -13.03 -21.02
CA VAL A 123 -12.43 -12.39 -21.29
C VAL A 123 -11.91 -12.85 -22.64
N LYS A 124 -11.95 -14.16 -22.93
CA LYS A 124 -11.55 -14.72 -24.23
C LYS A 124 -12.34 -14.19 -25.42
N ALA A 125 -13.62 -13.89 -25.21
CA ALA A 125 -14.49 -13.35 -26.25
C ALA A 125 -14.33 -11.82 -26.46
N CYS A 126 -13.50 -11.13 -25.67
CA CYS A 126 -13.36 -9.68 -25.73
C CYS A 126 -12.20 -9.26 -26.64
N ASP A 127 -12.45 -9.22 -27.95
CA ASP A 127 -11.44 -8.84 -28.96
C ASP A 127 -10.94 -7.40 -28.81
N ARG A 128 -11.72 -6.54 -28.14
CA ARG A 128 -11.36 -5.13 -27.87
C ARG A 128 -10.38 -4.96 -26.71
N GLY A 129 -10.14 -6.00 -25.91
CA GLY A 129 -9.29 -5.91 -24.71
C GLY A 129 -9.94 -5.12 -23.54
N ALA A 130 -11.26 -4.92 -23.58
CA ALA A 130 -12.01 -4.25 -22.52
C ALA A 130 -12.09 -5.09 -21.22
N LEU A 131 -11.93 -6.41 -21.31
CA LEU A 131 -11.92 -7.32 -20.16
C LEU A 131 -10.56 -8.01 -20.04
N ASN A 132 -9.99 -8.01 -18.83
CA ASN A 132 -8.71 -8.69 -18.55
C ASN A 132 -8.84 -9.53 -17.27
N TYR A 133 -8.29 -10.74 -17.27
CA TYR A 133 -8.24 -11.59 -16.08
C TYR A 133 -6.87 -11.45 -15.41
N LEU A 134 -6.83 -10.83 -14.23
CA LEU A 134 -5.57 -10.46 -13.56
C LEU A 134 -5.72 -10.47 -12.04
N THR A 135 -4.60 -10.65 -11.33
CA THR A 135 -4.54 -10.46 -9.87
C THR A 135 -4.36 -8.97 -9.57
N THR A 136 -5.37 -8.35 -8.96
CA THR A 136 -5.24 -6.98 -8.44
C THR A 136 -4.48 -7.01 -7.11
N ALA A 137 -3.39 -6.25 -7.00
CA ALA A 137 -2.51 -6.18 -5.83
C ALA A 137 -1.75 -7.49 -5.52
N ASN A 138 -1.07 -8.05 -6.55
CA ASN A 138 -0.27 -9.28 -6.41
C ASN A 138 0.78 -9.20 -5.30
N ILE A 139 1.20 -7.99 -4.93
CA ILE A 139 2.12 -7.75 -3.83
C ILE A 139 1.67 -8.42 -2.53
N TYR A 140 0.37 -8.51 -2.24
CA TYR A 140 -0.12 -9.20 -1.04
C TYR A 140 0.20 -10.70 -1.05
N ASN A 141 0.29 -11.32 -2.21
CA ASN A 141 0.70 -12.72 -2.34
C ASN A 141 2.21 -12.87 -2.24
N GLU A 142 2.95 -11.97 -2.87
CA GLU A 142 4.41 -12.03 -2.93
C GLU A 142 5.07 -11.76 -1.57
N VAL A 143 4.47 -10.86 -0.77
CA VAL A 143 5.09 -10.34 0.46
C VAL A 143 4.24 -10.57 1.70
N GLY A 144 3.05 -11.17 1.54
CA GLY A 144 2.12 -11.42 2.64
C GLY A 144 2.69 -12.31 3.74
N ASP A 145 3.53 -13.29 3.35
CA ASP A 145 4.16 -14.25 4.26
C ASP A 145 5.45 -13.73 4.91
N LEU A 146 5.96 -12.58 4.46
CA LEU A 146 7.11 -11.96 5.11
C LEU A 146 6.73 -11.48 6.51
N GLU A 147 7.61 -11.73 7.47
CA GLU A 147 7.38 -11.40 8.88
C GLU A 147 7.17 -9.89 9.09
N ASP A 148 6.14 -9.52 9.85
CA ASP A 148 6.03 -8.16 10.39
C ASP A 148 7.05 -7.98 11.54
N LEU A 149 7.98 -7.06 11.34
CA LEU A 149 9.06 -6.75 12.29
C LEU A 149 8.63 -5.75 13.37
N PHE A 150 7.40 -5.25 13.34
CA PHE A 150 6.81 -4.44 14.38
C PHE A 150 5.71 -5.20 15.13
N VAL A 151 5.63 -5.00 16.43
CA VAL A 151 4.56 -5.59 17.24
C VAL A 151 3.19 -5.00 16.85
N PRO A 152 2.08 -5.73 17.03
CA PRO A 152 0.75 -5.14 16.92
C PRO A 152 0.53 -4.11 18.05
N GLY A 153 -0.37 -3.15 17.82
CA GLY A 153 -0.77 -2.18 18.86
C GLY A 153 0.17 -0.98 19.01
N LEU A 154 0.90 -0.59 17.97
CA LEU A 154 1.61 0.70 17.96
C LEU A 154 0.61 1.85 18.10
N ALA A 155 1.03 2.94 18.73
CA ALA A 155 0.19 4.09 19.04
C ALA A 155 0.03 5.06 17.86
N GLY A 156 -0.10 4.52 16.64
CA GLY A 156 -0.36 5.30 15.43
C GLY A 156 -1.76 5.90 15.41
N CYS A 157 -1.90 7.06 14.76
CA CYS A 157 -3.21 7.63 14.47
C CYS A 157 -4.02 6.69 13.56
N GLN A 158 -5.35 6.77 13.60
CA GLN A 158 -6.19 6.06 12.62
C GLN A 158 -5.85 6.57 11.21
N GLY A 159 -5.60 5.62 10.30
CA GLY A 159 -5.14 5.92 8.94
C GLY A 159 -3.67 6.40 8.84
N CYS A 160 -2.83 6.16 9.85
CA CYS A 160 -1.42 6.57 9.82
C CYS A 160 -0.65 5.90 8.67
N ASN A 161 -0.32 6.67 7.64
CA ASN A 161 0.47 6.15 6.52
C ASN A 161 1.92 5.84 6.90
N THR A 162 2.49 6.56 7.87
CA THR A 162 3.85 6.30 8.39
C THR A 162 3.96 4.90 9.02
N GLU A 163 2.90 4.42 9.69
CA GLU A 163 2.88 3.05 10.22
C GLU A 163 2.87 2.01 9.08
N LEU A 164 2.08 2.25 8.03
CA LEU A 164 2.06 1.40 6.86
C LEU A 164 3.45 1.32 6.19
N ILE A 165 4.10 2.48 6.01
CA ILE A 165 5.44 2.58 5.44
C ILE A 165 6.46 1.79 6.26
N MET A 166 6.51 1.99 7.58
CA MET A 166 7.50 1.29 8.40
C MET A 166 7.30 -0.23 8.34
N ARG A 167 6.05 -0.70 8.43
CA ARG A 167 5.73 -2.13 8.42
C ARG A 167 6.12 -2.76 7.10
N HIS A 168 5.72 -2.18 5.96
CA HIS A 168 6.05 -2.72 4.65
C HIS A 168 7.54 -2.61 4.30
N ALA A 169 8.18 -1.48 4.60
CA ALA A 169 9.61 -1.30 4.35
C ALA A 169 10.43 -2.30 5.15
N MET A 170 10.20 -2.40 6.47
CA MET A 170 10.96 -3.31 7.32
C MET A 170 10.65 -4.77 7.02
N ARG A 171 9.39 -5.11 6.71
CA ARG A 171 9.01 -6.45 6.25
C ARG A 171 9.82 -6.88 5.04
N ARG A 172 10.07 -5.97 4.08
CA ARG A 172 10.90 -6.27 2.91
C ARG A 172 12.39 -6.31 3.21
N ILE A 173 12.88 -5.38 4.03
CA ILE A 173 14.30 -5.31 4.42
C ILE A 173 14.74 -6.56 5.20
N GLY A 174 13.87 -7.08 6.06
CA GLY A 174 14.06 -8.34 6.76
C GLY A 174 14.82 -8.23 8.10
N PRO A 175 14.95 -9.37 8.82
CA PRO A 175 15.35 -9.40 10.23
C PRO A 175 16.85 -9.17 10.49
N GLU A 176 17.73 -9.33 9.50
CA GLU A 176 19.17 -9.03 9.63
C GLU A 176 19.44 -7.53 9.55
N THR A 177 18.82 -6.76 10.44
CA THR A 177 18.79 -5.30 10.41
C THR A 177 19.04 -4.71 11.78
N VAL A 178 19.79 -3.61 11.83
CA VAL A 178 19.85 -2.70 12.96
C VAL A 178 19.17 -1.40 12.57
N LEU A 179 18.13 -1.03 13.31
CA LEU A 179 17.23 0.07 12.99
C LEU A 179 17.50 1.28 13.89
N ALA A 180 17.68 2.46 13.28
CA ALA A 180 17.72 3.74 13.98
C ALA A 180 16.44 4.54 13.69
N THR A 181 15.77 4.99 14.75
CA THR A 181 14.57 5.83 14.62
C THR A 181 14.69 7.08 15.50
N PRO A 182 15.08 8.25 14.94
CA PRO A 182 15.24 9.48 15.72
C PRO A 182 13.90 10.06 16.22
N PRO A 183 13.92 10.94 17.25
CA PRO A 183 12.74 11.64 17.78
C PRO A 183 11.75 12.10 16.70
N GLY A 184 10.50 11.70 16.83
CA GLY A 184 9.45 11.96 15.83
C GLY A 184 8.30 10.97 15.97
N CYS A 185 7.39 10.95 14.98
CA CYS A 185 6.21 10.08 15.03
C CYS A 185 6.59 8.60 15.12
N ILE A 186 7.62 8.15 14.40
CA ILE A 186 8.02 6.74 14.33
C ILE A 186 8.33 6.15 15.72
N PRO A 187 9.28 6.71 16.50
CA PRO A 187 9.47 6.29 17.88
C PRO A 187 8.34 6.72 18.81
N GLY A 188 7.65 7.84 18.53
CA GLY A 188 6.49 8.30 19.29
C GLY A 188 5.31 7.32 19.29
N MET A 189 5.16 6.54 18.21
CA MET A 189 4.19 5.44 18.08
C MET A 189 4.64 4.16 18.82
N GLY A 190 5.85 4.14 19.37
CA GLY A 190 6.38 3.01 20.13
C GLY A 190 7.35 2.12 19.36
N SER A 191 7.95 2.53 18.24
CA SER A 191 8.90 1.68 17.49
C SER A 191 10.11 1.22 18.33
N VAL A 192 10.56 2.05 19.28
CA VAL A 192 11.65 1.72 20.23
C VAL A 192 11.11 1.02 21.49
N GLY A 193 9.79 1.04 21.67
CA GLY A 193 9.06 0.38 22.76
C GLY A 193 8.74 1.25 23.98
N TYR A 194 8.06 0.66 24.95
CA TYR A 194 7.59 1.29 26.18
C TYR A 194 7.90 0.40 27.39
N ASN A 195 8.18 1.02 28.55
CA ASN A 195 8.32 0.34 29.85
C ASN A 195 9.28 -0.88 29.85
N GLY A 196 10.40 -0.77 29.13
CA GLY A 196 11.41 -1.84 29.05
C GLY A 196 11.11 -2.95 28.05
N LEU A 197 10.01 -2.87 27.31
CA LEU A 197 9.70 -3.72 26.17
C LEU A 197 10.08 -3.01 24.86
N THR A 198 10.33 -3.77 23.80
CA THR A 198 10.61 -3.25 22.44
C THR A 198 9.36 -3.27 21.57
N GLY A 199 9.22 -2.28 20.68
CA GLY A 199 8.17 -2.26 19.64
C GLY A 199 8.54 -2.99 18.35
N THR A 200 9.77 -3.51 18.27
CA THR A 200 10.30 -4.20 17.07
C THR A 200 10.92 -5.54 17.41
N LYS A 201 10.97 -6.42 16.41
CA LYS A 201 11.65 -7.72 16.48
C LYS A 201 13.13 -7.67 16.08
N VAL A 202 13.62 -6.50 15.68
CA VAL A 202 15.02 -6.26 15.32
C VAL A 202 15.68 -5.35 16.36
N PRO A 203 17.02 -5.37 16.50
CA PRO A 203 17.71 -4.37 17.29
C PRO A 203 17.36 -2.95 16.81
N VAL A 204 16.72 -2.17 17.68
CA VAL A 204 16.34 -0.78 17.43
C VAL A 204 16.96 0.13 18.47
N PHE A 205 17.36 1.32 18.07
CA PHE A 205 17.80 2.36 19.01
C PHE A 205 17.29 3.75 18.62
N HIS A 206 17.24 4.62 19.62
CA HIS A 206 16.78 6.00 19.50
C HIS A 206 17.98 6.95 19.51
N PRO A 207 18.52 7.36 18.34
CA PRO A 207 19.54 8.39 18.29
C PRO A 207 18.97 9.75 18.70
N LEU A 208 19.83 10.76 18.83
CA LEU A 208 19.36 12.13 18.82
C LEU A 208 18.91 12.51 17.41
N LEU A 209 17.96 13.45 17.31
CA LEU A 209 17.45 13.89 16.01
C LEU A 209 18.56 14.44 15.08
N THR A 210 19.66 14.92 15.67
CA THR A 210 20.82 15.53 14.98
C THR A 210 21.86 14.54 14.46
N ASN A 211 21.83 13.26 14.88
CA ASN A 211 22.97 12.35 14.71
C ASN A 211 22.63 10.92 14.25
N THR A 212 21.44 10.69 13.69
CA THR A 212 20.97 9.39 13.20
C THR A 212 21.98 8.69 12.28
N ALA A 213 22.44 9.37 11.23
CA ALA A 213 23.29 8.76 10.22
C ALA A 213 24.73 8.56 10.72
N SER A 214 25.25 9.43 11.59
CA SER A 214 26.56 9.26 12.20
C SER A 214 26.58 8.13 13.24
N MET A 215 25.50 7.92 13.99
CA MET A 215 25.36 6.75 14.86
C MET A 215 25.33 5.45 14.06
N LEU A 216 24.54 5.39 12.98
CA LEU A 216 24.50 4.22 12.10
C LEU A 216 25.84 3.93 11.41
N THR A 217 26.61 4.96 11.08
CA THR A 217 27.99 4.81 10.57
C THR A 217 28.84 4.00 11.55
N GLY A 218 28.82 4.36 12.84
CA GLY A 218 29.54 3.63 13.88
C GLY A 218 29.06 2.19 14.03
N VAL A 219 27.73 2.00 14.06
CA VAL A 219 27.10 0.66 14.15
C VAL A 219 27.52 -0.23 12.98
N LYS A 220 27.36 0.22 11.74
CA LYS A 220 27.70 -0.56 10.54
C LYS A 220 29.18 -0.93 10.52
N ARG A 221 30.07 0.02 10.82
CA ARG A 221 31.52 -0.22 10.89
C ARG A 221 31.89 -1.21 12.00
N HIS A 222 31.20 -1.16 13.14
CA HIS A 222 31.42 -2.13 14.22
C HIS A 222 31.05 -3.56 13.80
N TYR A 223 29.85 -3.76 13.26
CA TYR A 223 29.42 -5.08 12.78
C TYR A 223 30.34 -5.63 11.67
N LYS A 224 30.77 -4.77 10.74
CA LYS A 224 31.76 -5.14 9.71
C LYS A 224 33.08 -5.59 10.31
N ARG A 225 33.58 -4.93 11.36
CA ARG A 225 34.80 -5.34 12.09
C ARG A 225 34.64 -6.70 12.79
N GLN A 226 33.42 -7.04 13.23
CA GLN A 226 33.09 -8.34 13.80
C GLN A 226 32.86 -9.43 12.73
N GLY A 227 32.94 -9.08 11.44
CA GLY A 227 32.67 -10.03 10.34
C GLY A 227 31.20 -10.41 10.20
N ARG A 228 30.27 -9.65 10.79
CA ARG A 228 28.82 -9.87 10.66
C ARG A 228 28.21 -8.82 9.74
N GLU A 229 27.61 -9.27 8.65
CA GLU A 229 26.83 -8.40 7.78
C GLU A 229 25.44 -8.16 8.34
N VAL A 230 25.06 -6.89 8.44
CA VAL A 230 23.72 -6.43 8.84
C VAL A 230 23.31 -5.26 7.95
N ASN A 231 22.01 -5.09 7.73
CA ASN A 231 21.45 -3.87 7.18
C ASN A 231 21.51 -2.77 8.26
N ALA A 232 22.11 -1.63 7.95
CA ALA A 232 22.07 -0.45 8.82
C ALA A 232 21.02 0.52 8.27
N VAL A 233 19.87 0.62 8.94
CA VAL A 233 18.69 1.30 8.41
C VAL A 233 18.28 2.47 9.30
N ALA A 234 17.99 3.61 8.69
CA ALA A 234 17.29 4.71 9.36
C ALA A 234 15.85 4.79 8.84
N LEU A 235 14.90 4.92 9.76
CA LEU A 235 13.55 5.42 9.47
C LEU A 235 13.41 6.77 10.17
N ALA A 236 13.48 7.86 9.43
CA ALA A 236 13.42 9.23 9.97
C ALA A 236 12.30 10.03 9.30
N GLY A 237 11.64 10.91 10.05
CA GLY A 237 10.74 11.91 9.47
C GLY A 237 11.50 12.96 8.66
N ASP A 238 10.80 13.70 7.80
CA ASP A 238 11.38 14.76 6.97
C ASP A 238 12.06 15.87 7.77
N GLY A 239 11.53 16.27 8.93
CA GLY A 239 12.21 17.24 9.78
C GLY A 239 13.60 16.78 10.24
N GLY A 240 13.71 15.50 10.61
CA GLY A 240 15.00 14.88 10.97
C GLY A 240 15.96 14.74 9.78
N ALA A 241 15.44 14.51 8.58
CA ALA A 241 16.26 14.33 7.39
C ALA A 241 16.68 15.66 6.73
N SER A 242 15.74 16.61 6.63
CA SER A 242 15.85 17.81 5.81
C SER A 242 16.32 19.04 6.56
N ASP A 243 16.20 19.06 7.89
CA ASP A 243 16.62 20.18 8.73
C ASP A 243 17.75 19.78 9.69
N VAL A 244 17.40 19.41 10.92
CA VAL A 244 18.34 19.37 12.05
C VAL A 244 19.29 18.17 11.99
N GLY A 245 18.89 17.08 11.35
CA GLY A 245 19.75 15.90 11.13
C GLY A 245 20.47 15.91 9.77
N PHE A 246 20.20 16.89 8.90
CA PHE A 246 20.74 16.94 7.54
C PHE A 246 22.27 16.92 7.52
N GLN A 247 22.92 17.63 8.44
CA GLN A 247 24.38 17.64 8.59
C GLN A 247 24.99 16.22 8.73
N SER A 248 24.34 15.36 9.52
CA SER A 248 24.83 13.99 9.76
C SER A 248 24.53 13.09 8.57
N LEU A 249 23.36 13.28 7.95
CA LEU A 249 22.94 12.59 6.74
C LEU A 249 23.88 12.90 5.57
N SER A 250 24.10 14.20 5.30
CA SER A 250 25.01 14.71 4.28
C SER A 250 26.42 14.16 4.46
N GLY A 251 27.00 14.25 5.66
CA GLY A 251 28.34 13.73 5.91
C GLY A 251 28.44 12.20 5.77
N ALA A 252 27.41 11.43 6.13
CA ALA A 252 27.40 9.98 5.92
C ALA A 252 27.27 9.60 4.43
N ALA A 253 26.46 10.34 3.68
CA ALA A 253 26.31 10.17 2.24
C ALA A 253 27.58 10.54 1.48
N GLU A 254 28.23 11.65 1.82
CA GLU A 254 29.51 12.08 1.24
C GLU A 254 30.60 11.01 1.39
N ARG A 255 30.64 10.33 2.55
CA ARG A 255 31.59 9.22 2.80
C ARG A 255 31.19 7.90 2.14
N GLY A 256 30.03 7.82 1.50
CA GLY A 256 29.51 6.59 0.91
C GLY A 256 29.25 5.48 1.93
N GLU A 257 28.83 5.82 3.15
CA GLU A 257 28.58 4.82 4.19
C GLU A 257 27.50 3.83 3.76
N GLN A 258 27.69 2.54 4.08
CA GLN A 258 26.77 1.44 3.73
C GLN A 258 25.51 1.48 4.60
N ILE A 259 24.64 2.46 4.35
CA ILE A 259 23.43 2.77 5.10
C ILE A 259 22.25 2.86 4.13
N LEU A 260 21.11 2.32 4.52
CA LEU A 260 19.82 2.61 3.90
C LEU A 260 19.10 3.65 4.74
N PHE A 261 19.00 4.88 4.24
CA PHE A 261 18.30 5.96 4.92
C PHE A 261 16.93 6.19 4.27
N ILE A 262 15.88 5.91 5.01
CA ILE A 262 14.50 6.13 4.58
C ILE A 262 13.97 7.40 5.26
N CYS A 263 13.71 8.41 4.44
CA CYS A 263 13.01 9.62 4.84
C CYS A 263 11.50 9.42 4.63
N VAL A 264 10.74 9.39 5.72
CA VAL A 264 9.28 9.39 5.68
C VAL A 264 8.83 10.85 5.67
N ASP A 265 8.44 11.33 4.50
CA ASP A 265 8.07 12.72 4.29
C ASP A 265 6.57 12.92 4.41
N ASN A 266 6.14 13.45 5.55
CA ASN A 266 4.78 13.90 5.77
C ASN A 266 4.68 15.44 5.75
N GLU A 267 5.71 16.10 5.23
CA GLU A 267 5.78 17.53 4.94
C GLU A 267 5.69 18.43 6.18
N GLY A 268 6.09 17.94 7.35
CA GLY A 268 6.13 18.73 8.58
C GLY A 268 6.54 17.95 9.83
N TYR A 269 6.80 18.67 10.92
CA TYR A 269 7.06 18.05 12.22
C TYR A 269 5.76 17.62 12.89
N MET A 270 5.19 16.51 12.43
CA MET A 270 3.84 16.08 12.86
C MET A 270 3.77 15.77 14.36
N ASN A 271 4.81 15.12 14.91
CA ASN A 271 4.83 14.70 16.32
C ASN A 271 4.75 15.88 17.30
N THR A 272 5.36 17.01 16.96
CA THR A 272 5.50 18.14 17.88
C THR A 272 4.38 19.17 17.70
N GLY A 273 3.32 18.84 16.95
CA GLY A 273 2.21 19.75 16.69
C GLY A 273 2.28 20.41 15.32
N MET A 274 2.67 19.66 14.28
CA MET A 274 2.61 20.06 12.87
C MET A 274 3.37 21.35 12.58
N GLN A 275 4.61 21.49 13.06
CA GLN A 275 5.47 22.62 12.70
C GLN A 275 6.00 22.50 11.27
N ARG A 276 6.41 23.62 10.70
CA ARG A 276 7.05 23.71 9.38
C ARG A 276 8.38 22.95 9.37
N SER A 277 8.60 22.16 8.33
CA SER A 277 9.90 21.59 7.97
C SER A 277 10.44 22.20 6.69
N SER A 278 11.68 21.87 6.32
CA SER A 278 12.18 22.23 4.98
C SER A 278 11.38 21.55 3.85
N CYS A 279 10.78 20.39 4.08
CA CYS A 279 9.97 19.67 3.10
C CYS A 279 8.54 20.21 2.93
N THR A 280 7.99 20.94 3.92
CA THR A 280 6.67 21.59 3.80
C THR A 280 6.54 22.36 2.45
N PRO A 281 5.45 22.20 1.67
CA PRO A 281 5.27 22.91 0.40
C PRO A 281 5.13 24.43 0.54
N PHE A 282 5.39 25.16 -0.55
CA PHE A 282 5.10 26.59 -0.63
C PHE A 282 3.61 26.85 -0.39
N GLY A 283 3.30 27.89 0.39
CA GLY A 283 1.93 28.29 0.74
C GLY A 283 1.23 27.39 1.76
N ALA A 284 1.84 26.26 2.16
CA ALA A 284 1.21 25.34 3.10
C ALA A 284 1.08 25.94 4.51
N TRP A 285 -0.05 25.65 5.14
CA TRP A 285 -0.32 25.98 6.53
C TRP A 285 0.39 24.99 7.46
N THR A 286 1.07 25.49 8.49
CA THR A 286 1.57 24.71 9.64
C THR A 286 1.29 25.50 10.92
N SER A 287 1.49 24.90 12.11
CA SER A 287 1.36 25.65 13.37
C SER A 287 2.35 26.81 13.51
N THR A 288 3.45 26.77 12.78
CA THR A 288 4.50 27.83 12.75
C THR A 288 4.48 28.69 11.49
N THR A 289 3.68 28.33 10.49
CA THR A 289 3.45 29.11 9.27
C THR A 289 1.96 29.21 8.99
N PRO A 290 1.20 29.96 9.83
CA PRO A 290 -0.23 30.08 9.65
C PRO A 290 -0.58 30.83 8.36
N VAL A 291 -1.77 30.53 7.84
CA VAL A 291 -2.41 31.19 6.69
C VAL A 291 -3.59 31.98 7.24
N GLY A 292 -3.66 33.28 6.93
CA GLY A 292 -4.69 34.20 7.41
C GLY A 292 -4.27 35.66 7.21
N GLU A 293 -4.92 36.59 7.91
CA GLU A 293 -4.69 38.04 7.74
C GLU A 293 -3.21 38.48 7.87
N ARG A 294 -2.42 37.76 8.69
CA ARG A 294 -1.02 38.11 9.00
C ARG A 294 -0.01 37.07 8.50
N GLY A 295 -0.44 36.06 7.74
CA GLY A 295 0.41 34.94 7.34
C GLY A 295 -0.02 34.33 6.01
N ALA A 296 0.96 33.98 5.18
CA ALA A 296 0.74 33.42 3.85
C ALA A 296 1.20 31.96 3.74
N GLY A 297 1.31 31.25 4.87
CA GLY A 297 1.91 29.92 4.90
C GLY A 297 3.43 29.96 4.74
N LYS A 298 4.03 28.82 4.38
CA LYS A 298 5.48 28.76 4.11
C LYS A 298 5.82 29.56 2.85
N THR A 299 6.80 30.46 2.96
CA THR A 299 7.20 31.36 1.85
C THR A 299 8.39 30.86 1.02
N GLN A 300 9.00 29.73 1.39
CA GLN A 300 10.05 29.07 0.60
C GLN A 300 9.51 27.79 -0.02
N ASP A 301 10.04 27.41 -1.18
CA ASP A 301 9.77 26.11 -1.79
C ASP A 301 10.21 24.96 -0.89
N ALA A 302 9.62 23.78 -1.11
CA ALA A 302 10.06 22.54 -0.48
C ALA A 302 11.52 22.24 -0.85
N LYS A 303 12.33 21.92 0.15
CA LYS A 303 13.71 21.48 -0.08
C LYS A 303 13.67 20.14 -0.79
N ASN A 304 14.20 20.09 -2.00
CA ASN A 304 14.23 18.87 -2.81
C ASN A 304 15.30 17.91 -2.30
N MET A 305 14.97 17.18 -1.22
CA MET A 305 15.85 16.21 -0.59
C MET A 305 16.35 15.12 -1.55
N PRO A 306 15.51 14.48 -2.39
CA PRO A 306 15.99 13.52 -3.37
C PRO A 306 17.10 14.09 -4.27
N LEU A 307 16.92 15.30 -4.80
CA LEU A 307 17.93 15.92 -5.66
C LEU A 307 19.23 16.22 -4.89
N LEU A 308 19.13 16.70 -3.65
CA LEU A 308 20.31 16.90 -2.80
C LEU A 308 21.06 15.59 -2.57
N MET A 309 20.35 14.48 -2.32
CA MET A 309 21.00 13.18 -2.13
C MET A 309 21.59 12.62 -3.42
N VAL A 310 21.00 12.90 -4.60
CA VAL A 310 21.63 12.62 -5.90
C VAL A 310 22.94 13.39 -6.04
N MET A 311 22.97 14.67 -5.63
CA MET A 311 24.20 15.49 -5.67
C MET A 311 25.30 15.00 -4.70
N HIS A 312 24.96 14.21 -3.68
CA HIS A 312 25.94 13.50 -2.83
C HIS A 312 26.52 12.24 -3.50
N ASN A 313 26.12 11.94 -4.74
CA ASN A 313 26.51 10.73 -5.47
C ASN A 313 26.21 9.45 -4.68
N CYS A 314 25.04 9.41 -4.02
CA CYS A 314 24.55 8.20 -3.36
C CYS A 314 24.42 7.06 -4.37
N GLU A 315 24.70 5.82 -3.95
CA GLU A 315 24.61 4.62 -4.78
C GLU A 315 23.19 4.41 -5.32
N TYR A 316 22.18 4.83 -4.56
CA TYR A 316 20.79 4.80 -4.98
C TYR A 316 20.01 5.93 -4.34
N VAL A 317 19.16 6.58 -5.14
CA VAL A 317 18.18 7.57 -4.69
C VAL A 317 16.87 7.29 -5.40
N ALA A 318 15.78 7.20 -4.64
CA ALA A 318 14.44 7.12 -5.22
C ALA A 318 13.39 7.82 -4.35
N THR A 319 12.28 8.17 -5.00
CA THR A 319 11.04 8.59 -4.35
C THR A 319 10.01 7.46 -4.44
N ALA A 320 9.15 7.31 -3.44
CA ALA A 320 8.08 6.31 -3.45
C ALA A 320 6.82 6.80 -2.71
N SER A 321 5.71 6.10 -2.89
CA SER A 321 4.45 6.33 -2.20
C SER A 321 3.74 5.00 -1.98
N THR A 322 3.04 4.86 -0.85
CA THR A 322 2.22 3.67 -0.55
C THR A 322 0.97 3.56 -1.42
N ALA A 323 0.65 4.58 -2.22
CA ALA A 323 -0.36 4.47 -3.28
C ALA A 323 0.04 3.49 -4.38
N PHE A 324 1.35 3.21 -4.54
CA PHE A 324 1.90 2.32 -5.56
C PHE A 324 2.80 1.28 -4.88
N MET A 325 2.19 0.28 -4.24
CA MET A 325 2.88 -0.68 -3.40
C MET A 325 3.90 -1.52 -4.18
N GLU A 326 3.58 -1.96 -5.40
CA GLU A 326 4.52 -2.69 -6.26
C GLU A 326 5.79 -1.87 -6.53
N ASP A 327 5.63 -0.59 -6.91
CA ASP A 327 6.76 0.34 -7.14
C ASP A 327 7.58 0.60 -5.87
N LEU A 328 6.93 0.71 -4.71
CA LEU A 328 7.61 0.84 -3.42
C LEU A 328 8.50 -0.39 -3.14
N TYR A 329 7.99 -1.60 -3.35
CA TYR A 329 8.76 -2.83 -3.12
C TYR A 329 9.92 -3.00 -4.12
N ASP A 330 9.71 -2.70 -5.40
CA ASP A 330 10.77 -2.70 -6.42
C ASP A 330 11.90 -1.73 -6.06
N LYS A 331 11.56 -0.55 -5.54
CA LYS A 331 12.53 0.47 -5.10
C LYS A 331 13.22 0.07 -3.81
N LEU A 332 12.53 -0.58 -2.88
CA LEU A 332 13.13 -1.15 -1.67
C LEU A 332 14.19 -2.19 -2.03
N ASP A 333 13.92 -3.08 -3.00
CA ASP A 333 14.89 -4.10 -3.44
C ASP A 333 16.17 -3.48 -3.98
N LYS A 334 16.03 -2.46 -4.83
CA LYS A 334 17.16 -1.70 -5.37
C LYS A 334 17.92 -0.97 -4.25
N ALA A 335 17.20 -0.36 -3.30
CA ALA A 335 17.80 0.36 -2.19
C ALA A 335 18.54 -0.58 -1.21
N ILE A 336 17.99 -1.75 -0.92
CA ILE A 336 18.63 -2.79 -0.08
C ILE A 336 19.91 -3.27 -0.78
N ALA A 337 19.85 -3.58 -2.07
CA ALA A 337 21.03 -4.00 -2.83
C ALA A 337 22.12 -2.91 -2.89
N ALA A 338 21.72 -1.66 -3.09
CA ALA A 338 22.61 -0.50 -3.14
C ALA A 338 23.26 -0.20 -1.77
N SER A 339 22.51 -0.32 -0.67
CA SER A 339 23.03 -0.03 0.67
C SER A 339 24.17 -0.95 1.11
N LYS A 340 24.32 -2.10 0.44
CA LYS A 340 25.46 -3.01 0.63
C LYS A 340 26.75 -2.51 -0.03
N ARG A 341 26.68 -1.56 -0.96
CA ARG A 341 27.84 -1.01 -1.69
C ARG A 341 28.18 0.41 -1.26
N GLY A 342 27.17 1.23 -0.99
CA GLY A 342 27.33 2.61 -0.55
C GLY A 342 26.08 3.16 0.11
N PHE A 343 25.93 4.48 0.12
CA PHE A 343 24.78 5.13 0.74
C PHE A 343 23.56 5.03 -0.17
N ALA A 344 22.43 4.53 0.36
CA ALA A 344 21.16 4.47 -0.34
C ALA A 344 20.12 5.34 0.38
N TYR A 345 19.44 6.20 -0.37
CA TYR A 345 18.41 7.09 0.14
C TYR A 345 17.06 6.81 -0.51
N LEU A 346 16.04 6.61 0.30
CA LEU A 346 14.66 6.44 -0.16
C LEU A 346 13.78 7.50 0.49
N HIS A 347 13.09 8.27 -0.33
CA HIS A 347 12.21 9.36 0.10
C HIS A 347 10.76 8.95 -0.13
N ILE A 348 10.04 8.64 0.95
CA ILE A 348 8.70 8.07 0.86
C ILE A 348 7.68 9.12 1.31
N TYR A 349 6.80 9.51 0.40
CA TYR A 349 5.70 10.41 0.70
C TYR A 349 4.68 9.72 1.60
N SER A 350 4.30 10.38 2.71
CA SER A 350 3.49 9.83 3.78
C SER A 350 2.38 10.80 4.19
N PRO A 351 1.20 10.74 3.57
CA PRO A 351 0.06 11.54 3.98
C PRO A 351 -0.24 11.43 5.48
N CYS A 352 -0.40 12.57 6.15
CA CYS A 352 -0.74 12.62 7.58
C CYS A 352 -2.17 13.12 7.76
N THR A 353 -3.10 12.20 8.07
CA THR A 353 -4.54 12.51 8.26
C THR A 353 -4.75 13.64 9.26
N THR A 354 -4.09 13.57 10.42
CA THR A 354 -4.19 14.59 11.48
C THR A 354 -3.54 15.91 11.08
N GLY A 355 -2.35 15.85 10.48
CA GLY A 355 -1.57 17.04 10.16
C GLY A 355 -2.15 17.83 9.00
N TRP A 356 -2.58 17.14 7.95
CA TRP A 356 -3.14 17.73 6.74
C TRP A 356 -4.66 17.89 6.81
N ARG A 357 -5.28 17.34 7.85
CA ARG A 357 -6.71 17.48 8.18
C ARG A 357 -7.65 16.90 7.12
N PHE A 358 -7.33 15.71 6.61
CA PHE A 358 -8.23 14.93 5.75
C PHE A 358 -8.77 13.70 6.51
N PRO A 359 -9.96 13.18 6.12
CA PRO A 359 -10.54 12.00 6.75
C PRO A 359 -9.63 10.77 6.66
N SER A 360 -9.55 10.00 7.74
CA SER A 360 -8.84 8.71 7.80
C SER A 360 -9.59 7.59 7.11
#